data_AF-A0A0F9VK38-F1
#
_entry.id   AF-A0A0F9VK38-F1
#
_cell.length_a   1.000
_cell.length_b   1.000
_cell.length_c   1.000
_cell.angle_alpha   90.00
_cell.angle_beta   90.00
_cell.angle_gamma   90.00
#
_symmetry.space_group_name_H-M   'P 1'
#
loop_
_entity.id
_entity.type
_entity.pdbx_description
1 polymer ?
#
loop_
_entity_poly.entity_id
_entity_poly.type
_entity_poly.pdbx_seq_one_letter_code
_entity_poly.pdbx_strand_id
1 'polypeptide(L)'
;MESLRQARERNLLNIAKTTSDEDAMLLQRISHRLHQLDEHACGYGLTARQEKRAERLEQQAQDIATKYNKVAYHQSDPRGWSLYLVAPQLNVNSEYDKGLAICPH
;
A
#
# COMPACT_ATOMS: atom_id res chain seq x y z
N MET A 1 -7.80 -23.77 8.30
CA MET A 1 -7.30 -22.39 8.47
C MET A 1 -6.15 -22.20 7.52
N GLU A 2 -6.25 -21.26 6.59
CA GLU A 2 -5.13 -20.89 5.72
C GLU A 2 -4.00 -20.32 6.60
N SER A 3 -2.76 -20.77 6.38
CA SER A 3 -1.63 -20.25 7.16
C SER A 3 -1.33 -18.80 6.73
N LEU A 4 -0.84 -17.97 7.65
CA LEU A 4 -0.44 -16.58 7.35
C LEU A 4 0.54 -16.50 6.18
N ARG A 5 1.42 -17.50 6.03
CA ARG A 5 2.36 -17.60 4.91
C ARG A 5 1.66 -17.80 3.56
N GLN A 6 0.65 -18.67 3.50
CA GLN A 6 -0.11 -18.92 2.27
C GLN A 6 -0.92 -17.69 1.83
N ALA A 7 -1.54 -16.99 2.79
CA ALA A 7 -2.26 -15.75 2.50
C ALA A 7 -1.33 -14.65 1.93
N ARG A 8 -0.08 -14.59 2.42
CA ARG A 8 0.95 -13.66 1.91
C ARG A 8 1.37 -13.98 0.49
N GLU A 9 1.74 -15.24 0.23
CA GLU A 9 2.15 -15.69 -1.11
C GLU A 9 1.02 -15.42 -2.12
N ARG A 10 -0.23 -15.65 -1.72
CA ARG A 10 -1.40 -15.33 -2.53
C ARG A 10 -1.55 -13.84 -2.79
N ASN A 11 -1.32 -12.97 -1.80
CA ASN A 11 -1.39 -11.52 -1.98
C ASN A 11 -0.32 -11.03 -2.97
N LEU A 12 0.92 -11.47 -2.81
CA LEU A 12 2.03 -11.18 -3.74
C LEU A 12 1.70 -11.61 -5.17
N LEU A 13 1.21 -12.85 -5.35
CA LEU A 13 0.78 -13.34 -6.66
C LEU A 13 -0.37 -12.51 -7.25
N ASN A 14 -1.29 -12.02 -6.42
CA ASN A 14 -2.37 -11.16 -6.91
C ASN A 14 -1.85 -9.77 -7.34
N ILE A 15 -0.86 -9.21 -6.64
CA ILE A 15 -0.22 -7.95 -7.04
C ILE A 15 0.53 -8.16 -8.36
N ALA A 16 1.35 -9.20 -8.46
CA ALA A 16 2.11 -9.57 -9.67
C ALA A 16 1.23 -9.94 -10.88
N LYS A 17 -0.03 -10.30 -10.70
CA LYS A 17 -0.99 -10.44 -11.83
C LYS A 17 -1.43 -9.11 -12.41
N THR A 18 -1.26 -8.03 -11.65
CA THR A 18 -1.75 -6.69 -11.99
C THR A 18 -0.62 -5.68 -12.27
N THR A 19 0.61 -6.02 -11.89
CA THR A 19 1.84 -5.24 -12.09
C THR A 19 2.98 -6.18 -12.48
N SER A 20 4.16 -5.66 -12.85
CA SER A 20 5.36 -6.50 -12.93
C SER A 20 5.77 -7.04 -11.56
N ASP A 21 6.55 -8.12 -11.52
CA ASP A 21 7.09 -8.71 -10.29
C ASP A 21 7.96 -7.71 -9.51
N GLU A 22 8.79 -6.94 -10.24
CA GLU A 22 9.65 -5.91 -9.65
C GLU A 22 8.82 -4.79 -8.99
N ASP A 23 7.80 -4.27 -9.70
CA ASP A 23 6.93 -3.24 -9.16
C ASP A 23 6.08 -3.79 -7.99
N ALA A 24 5.66 -5.06 -8.04
CA ALA A 24 4.94 -5.71 -6.94
C ALA A 24 5.80 -5.75 -5.67
N MET A 25 7.07 -6.13 -5.79
CA MET A 25 8.02 -6.13 -4.67
C MET A 25 8.28 -4.72 -4.14
N LEU A 26 8.37 -3.72 -5.03
CA LEU A 26 8.55 -2.32 -4.63
C LEU A 26 7.34 -1.78 -3.87
N LEU A 27 6.13 -2.04 -4.36
CA LEU A 27 4.89 -1.65 -3.70
C LEU A 27 4.75 -2.29 -2.32
N GLN A 28 5.13 -3.56 -2.17
CA GLN A 28 5.14 -4.24 -0.87
C GLN A 28 6.10 -3.56 0.12
N ARG A 29 7.31 -3.21 -0.33
CA ARG A 29 8.29 -2.47 0.48
C ARG A 29 7.80 -1.07 0.86
N ILE A 30 7.09 -0.41 -0.05
CA ILE A 30 6.49 0.90 0.22
C ILE A 30 5.39 0.75 1.28
N SER A 31 4.46 -0.19 1.11
CA SER A 31 3.39 -0.51 2.08
C SER A 31 3.96 -0.77 3.47
N HIS A 32 5.02 -1.58 3.57
CA HIS A 32 5.71 -1.85 4.84
C HIS A 32 6.22 -0.57 5.53
N ARG A 33 6.85 0.32 4.76
CA ARG A 33 7.43 1.55 5.30
C ARG A 33 6.37 2.57 5.69
N LEU A 34 5.29 2.67 4.93
CA LEU A 34 4.15 3.51 5.27
C LEU A 34 3.50 3.01 6.57
N HIS A 35 3.28 1.70 6.68
CA HIS A 35 2.74 1.09 7.91
C HIS A 35 3.56 1.41 9.16
N GLN A 36 4.89 1.31 9.08
CA GLN A 36 5.77 1.69 10.19
C GLN A 36 5.65 3.18 10.57
N LEU A 37 5.39 4.05 9.58
CA LEU A 37 5.15 5.47 9.84
C LEU A 37 3.78 5.68 10.47
N ASP A 38 2.73 4.98 10.01
CA ASP A 38 1.38 5.05 10.58
C ASP A 38 1.35 4.58 12.04
N GLU A 39 2.02 3.47 12.35
CA GLU A 39 2.17 2.95 13.71
C GLU A 39 2.84 3.99 14.62
N HIS A 40 3.88 4.66 14.13
CA HIS A 40 4.57 5.71 14.87
C HIS A 40 3.70 6.96 15.05
N ALA A 41 3.02 7.38 13.98
CA ALA A 41 2.14 8.54 13.95
C ALA A 41 0.99 8.40 14.96
N CYS A 42 0.42 7.19 15.09
CA CYS A 42 -0.67 6.90 16.00
C CYS A 42 -0.32 7.14 17.47
N GLY A 43 0.95 6.98 17.86
CA GLY A 43 1.40 7.17 19.24
C GLY A 43 1.88 8.59 19.55
N TYR A 44 2.65 9.19 18.65
CA TYR A 44 3.44 10.41 18.94
C TYR A 44 3.38 11.47 17.83
N GLY A 45 2.65 11.22 16.74
CA GLY A 45 2.73 12.02 15.51
C GLY A 45 4.01 11.76 14.71
N LEU A 46 4.10 12.37 13.53
CA LEU A 46 5.29 12.32 12.69
C LEU A 46 6.12 13.59 12.84
N THR A 47 7.44 13.45 12.75
CA THR A 47 8.34 14.59 12.54
C THR A 47 8.25 15.07 11.09
N ALA A 48 8.60 16.33 10.83
CA ALA A 48 8.65 16.88 9.46
C ALA A 48 9.50 16.05 8.47
N ARG A 49 10.53 15.34 8.96
CA ARG A 49 11.34 14.43 8.14
C ARG A 49 10.57 13.15 7.78
N GLN A 50 9.77 12.63 8.71
CA GLN A 50 8.93 11.45 8.49
C GLN A 50 7.73 11.77 7.59
N GLU A 51 7.10 12.94 7.75
CA GLU A 51 6.04 13.41 6.85
C GLU A 51 6.53 13.48 5.41
N LYS A 52 7.65 14.17 5.16
CA LYS A 52 8.29 14.21 3.84
C LYS A 52 8.69 12.83 3.30
N ARG A 53 8.93 11.86 4.19
CA ARG A 53 9.22 10.48 3.78
C ARG A 53 7.94 9.76 3.37
N ALA A 54 6.84 9.95 4.11
CA ALA A 54 5.52 9.41 3.76
C ALA A 54 5.08 9.94 2.39
N GLU A 55 5.10 11.26 2.19
CA GLU A 55 4.74 11.90 0.91
C GLU A 55 5.53 11.33 -0.28
N ARG A 56 6.85 11.12 -0.11
CA ARG A 56 7.68 10.52 -1.16
C ARG A 56 7.31 9.06 -1.44
N LEU A 57 6.99 8.30 -0.41
CA LEU A 57 6.58 6.90 -0.54
C LEU A 57 5.22 6.80 -1.22
N GLU A 58 4.27 7.66 -0.85
CA GLU A 58 2.96 7.80 -1.50
C GLU A 58 3.11 8.15 -2.98
N GLN A 59 3.93 9.16 -3.30
CA GLN A 59 4.18 9.53 -4.69
C GLN A 59 4.81 8.39 -5.48
N GLN A 60 5.79 7.67 -4.90
CA GLN A 60 6.38 6.49 -5.55
C GLN A 60 5.36 5.39 -5.81
N ALA A 61 4.46 5.13 -4.85
CA ALA A 61 3.39 4.15 -5.04
C ALA A 61 2.44 4.59 -6.16
N GLN A 62 2.08 5.87 -6.19
CA GLN A 62 1.19 6.44 -7.21
C GLN A 62 1.83 6.39 -8.61
N ASP A 63 3.12 6.70 -8.73
CA ASP A 63 3.86 6.62 -9.99
C ASP A 63 3.86 5.19 -10.53
N ILE A 64 4.09 4.20 -9.66
CA ILE A 64 4.01 2.78 -10.04
C ILE A 64 2.57 2.42 -10.46
N ALA A 65 1.57 2.75 -9.66
CA ALA A 65 0.18 2.42 -9.94
C ALA A 65 -0.32 3.00 -11.27
N THR A 66 0.11 4.22 -11.60
CA THR A 66 -0.26 4.93 -12.84
C THR A 66 0.23 4.18 -14.08
N LYS A 67 1.40 3.52 -14.04
CA LYS A 67 1.90 2.68 -15.15
C LYS A 67 0.91 1.58 -15.55
N TYR A 68 0.09 1.13 -14.59
CA TYR A 68 -0.86 0.03 -14.76
C TYR A 68 -2.31 0.51 -14.80
N ASN A 69 -2.54 1.81 -15.04
CA ASN A 69 -3.87 2.42 -15.07
C ASN A 69 -4.64 2.20 -13.75
N LYS A 70 -3.95 2.34 -12.63
CA LYS A 70 -4.49 2.24 -11.26
C LYS A 70 -4.19 3.50 -10.46
N VAL A 71 -4.84 3.59 -9.30
CA VAL A 71 -4.60 4.62 -8.29
C VAL A 71 -4.04 3.95 -7.04
N ALA A 72 -2.99 4.52 -6.46
CA ALA A 72 -2.50 4.11 -5.16
C ALA A 72 -3.22 4.93 -4.08
N TYR A 73 -3.80 4.24 -3.11
CA TYR A 73 -4.46 4.88 -1.97
C TYR A 73 -3.75 4.49 -0.68
N HIS A 74 -3.32 5.50 0.08
CA HIS A 74 -2.70 5.34 1.40
C HIS A 74 -3.75 5.50 2.49
N GLN A 75 -4.00 4.46 3.27
CA GLN A 75 -4.84 4.49 4.46
C GLN A 75 -3.95 4.61 5.71
N SER A 76 -3.90 5.78 6.34
CA SER A 76 -3.03 6.05 7.50
C SER A 76 -3.48 5.42 8.82
N ASP A 77 -4.50 4.55 8.82
CA ASP A 77 -4.92 3.84 10.03
C ASP A 77 -4.08 2.55 10.18
N PRO A 78 -3.20 2.47 11.21
CA PRO A 78 -2.27 1.36 11.38
C PRO A 78 -2.94 0.03 11.74
N ARG A 79 -4.25 0.00 12.02
CA ARG A 79 -4.98 -1.25 12.25
C ARG A 79 -5.33 -1.97 10.95
N GLY A 80 -5.30 -1.24 9.83
CA GLY A 80 -5.59 -1.72 8.49
C GLY A 80 -4.33 -2.00 7.68
N TRP A 81 -4.51 -2.10 6.37
CA TRP A 81 -3.39 -2.20 5.44
C TRP A 81 -3.07 -0.79 4.98
N SER A 82 -1.81 -0.41 4.92
CA SER A 82 -1.49 0.99 4.61
C SER A 82 -1.69 1.33 3.14
N LEU A 83 -1.54 0.39 2.21
CA LEU A 83 -1.57 0.70 0.78
C LEU A 83 -2.58 -0.16 0.01
N TYR A 84 -3.36 0.48 -0.86
CA TYR A 84 -4.32 -0.15 -1.75
C TYR A 84 -4.08 0.26 -3.20
N LEU A 85 -4.21 -0.68 -4.13
CA LEU A 85 -4.32 -0.39 -5.56
C LEU A 85 -5.78 -0.45 -5.99
N VAL A 86 -6.30 0.69 -6.41
CA VAL A 86 -7.71 0.87 -6.75
C VAL A 86 -7.86 1.16 -8.25
N ALA A 87 -8.98 0.77 -8.82
CA ALA A 87 -9.30 1.14 -10.19
C ALA A 87 -9.64 2.64 -10.27
N PRO A 88 -9.28 3.38 -11.33
CA PRO A 88 -9.46 4.83 -11.41
C PRO A 88 -10.92 5.30 -11.29
N GLN A 89 -11.86 4.44 -11.66
CA GLN A 89 -13.31 4.71 -11.56
C GLN A 89 -13.87 4.60 -10.14
N LEU A 90 -13.11 4.07 -9.19
CA LEU A 90 -13.56 3.91 -7.80
C LEU A 90 -13.26 5.16 -7.00
N ASN A 91 -14.19 5.55 -6.13
CA ASN A 91 -13.95 6.63 -5.19
C ASN A 91 -13.05 6.12 -4.06
N VAL A 92 -11.77 6.48 -4.09
CA VAL A 92 -10.77 6.00 -3.13
C VAL A 92 -11.09 6.36 -1.67
N ASN A 93 -11.93 7.35 -1.40
CA ASN A 93 -12.29 7.70 -0.02
C ASN A 93 -13.37 6.78 0.58
N SER A 94 -14.13 6.06 -0.26
CA SER A 94 -15.26 5.23 0.19
C SER A 94 -15.27 3.81 -0.37
N GLU A 95 -14.40 3.51 -1.32
CA GLU A 95 -14.40 2.25 -2.08
C GLU A 95 -12.99 1.65 -2.26
N TYR A 96 -12.01 2.11 -1.49
CA TYR A 96 -10.64 1.58 -1.54
C TYR A 96 -10.56 0.09 -1.16
N ASP A 97 -11.50 -0.38 -0.34
CA ASP A 97 -11.67 -1.76 0.10
C ASP A 97 -12.09 -2.71 -1.04
N LYS A 98 -12.64 -2.18 -2.13
CA LYS A 98 -12.91 -2.93 -3.37
C LYS A 98 -11.65 -3.11 -4.24
N GLY A 99 -10.56 -2.41 -3.88
CA GLY A 99 -9.26 -2.53 -4.53
C GLY A 99 -8.45 -3.72 -4.06
N LEU A 100 -7.21 -3.80 -4.54
CA LEU A 100 -6.23 -4.76 -4.07
C LEU A 100 -5.43 -4.17 -2.92
N ALA A 101 -5.65 -4.69 -1.72
CA ALA A 101 -4.82 -4.35 -0.56
C ALA A 101 -3.39 -4.92 -0.73
N ILE A 102 -2.37 -4.13 -0.41
CA ILE A 102 -0.96 -4.54 -0.48
C ILE A 102 -0.43 -4.84 0.91
N CYS A 103 -0.08 -6.10 1.14
CA CYS A 103 0.35 -6.55 2.46
C CYS A 103 1.68 -5.88 2.85
N PRO A 104 1.80 -5.28 4.04
CA PRO A 104 3.04 -4.65 4.49
C PRO A 104 4.11 -5.67 4.93
N HIS A 105 3.95 -6.98 4.73
CA HIS A 105 4.82 -8.01 5.31
C HIS A 105 5.53 -8.90 4.30
#